data_AF-T0ZA26-F1
#
_entry.id   AF-T0ZA26-F1
#
_cell.length_a   1.000
_cell.length_b   1.000
_cell.length_c   1.000
_cell.angle_alpha   90.00
_cell.angle_beta   90.00
_cell.angle_gamma   90.00
#
_symmetry.space_group_name_H-M   'P 1'
#
loop_
_entity.id
_entity.type
_entity.pdbx_description
1 polymer ?
#
loop_
_entity_poly.entity_id
_entity_poly.type
_entity_poly.pdbx_seq_one_letter_code
_entity_poly.pdbx_strand_id
1 'polypeptide(L)' 'INRSGTRREELLIDADLLQKVWILRKLLHPMDELTAMEFMLEKMKNTKTNDEFFGAMKRG' A
#
# COMPACT_ATOMS: atom_id res chain seq x y z
N ILE A 1 5.80 9.37 1.94
CA ILE A 1 5.89 7.94 1.50
C ILE A 1 6.83 7.69 0.30
N ASN A 2 6.83 8.55 -0.74
CA ASN A 2 7.62 8.33 -1.97
C ASN A 2 9.15 8.19 -1.76
N ARG A 3 9.67 8.58 -0.59
CA ARG A 3 11.09 8.42 -0.21
C ARG A 3 11.41 7.08 0.47
N SER A 4 10.40 6.30 0.85
CA SER A 4 10.55 5.05 1.59
C SER A 4 10.53 3.86 0.62
N GLY A 5 11.62 3.09 0.58
CA GLY A 5 11.73 1.87 -0.20
C GLY A 5 12.85 0.99 0.33
N THR A 6 12.71 -0.32 0.16
CA THR A 6 13.73 -1.30 0.56
C THR A 6 14.36 -1.86 -0.70
N ARG A 7 15.70 -1.85 -0.76
CA ARG A 7 16.43 -2.45 -1.89
C ARG A 7 16.23 -3.96 -1.88
N ARG A 8 15.95 -4.54 -3.05
CA ARG A 8 15.67 -5.98 -3.23
C ARG A 8 14.44 -6.45 -2.44
N GLU A 9 13.37 -5.65 -2.39
CA GLU A 9 12.14 -6.02 -1.70
C GLU A 9 11.46 -7.29 -2.26
N GLU A 10 11.79 -7.68 -3.51
CA GLU A 10 11.36 -8.94 -4.13
C GLU A 10 11.88 -10.21 -3.45
N LEU A 11 12.92 -10.12 -2.62
CA LEU A 11 13.43 -11.25 -1.84
C LEU A 11 12.75 -11.37 -0.46
N LEU A 12 11.99 -10.35 -0.06
CA LEU A 12 11.39 -10.24 1.28
C LEU A 12 9.86 -10.35 1.25
N ILE A 13 9.27 -10.10 0.08
CA ILE A 13 7.83 -10.01 -0.10
C ILE A 13 7.43 -10.96 -1.22
N ASP A 14 6.41 -11.79 -0.97
CA ASP A 14 5.85 -12.66 -2.00
C ASP A 14 5.39 -11.84 -3.23
N ALA A 15 5.57 -12.40 -4.42
CA ALA A 15 5.32 -11.70 -5.69
C ALA A 15 3.90 -11.10 -5.77
N ASP A 16 2.90 -11.84 -5.30
CA ASP A 16 1.50 -11.39 -5.29
C ASP A 16 1.27 -10.18 -4.38
N LEU A 17 1.92 -10.16 -3.22
CA LEU A 17 1.82 -9.05 -2.27
C LEU A 17 2.63 -7.85 -2.79
N LEU A 18 3.81 -8.10 -3.36
CA LEU A 18 4.66 -7.07 -3.96
C LEU A 18 3.92 -6.31 -5.06
N GLN A 19 3.18 -7.01 -5.92
CA GLN A 19 2.36 -6.36 -6.95
C GLN A 19 1.29 -5.43 -6.34
N LYS A 20 0.64 -5.85 -5.25
CA LYS A 20 -0.36 -5.01 -4.56
C LYS A 20 0.27 -3.78 -3.92
N VAL A 21 1.43 -3.95 -3.27
CA VAL A 21 2.22 -2.83 -2.71
C VAL A 21 2.58 -1.84 -3.82
N TRP A 22 2.96 -2.31 -5.01
CA TRP A 22 3.29 -1.43 -6.13
C TRP A 22 2.09 -0.64 -6.65
N ILE A 23 0.92 -1.27 -6.75
CA ILE A 23 -0.34 -0.59 -7.10
C ILE A 23 -0.66 0.50 -6.07
N LEU A 24 -0.54 0.18 -4.77
CA LEU A 24 -0.73 1.16 -3.70
C LEU A 24 0.25 2.32 -3.81
N ARG A 25 1.55 2.06 -4.04
CA ARG A 25 2.56 3.11 -4.25
C ARG A 25 2.20 4.04 -5.41
N LYS A 26 1.72 3.49 -6.52
CA LYS A 26 1.27 4.29 -7.68
C LYS A 26 0.06 5.16 -7.36
N LEU A 27 -0.90 4.63 -6.61
CA LEU A 27 -2.09 5.36 -6.19
C LEU A 27 -1.73 6.55 -5.29
N LEU A 28 -0.76 6.37 -4.40
CA LEU A 28 -0.31 7.40 -3.45
C LEU A 28 0.65 8.41 -4.09
N HIS A 29 1.36 8.05 -5.17
CA HIS A 29 2.36 8.92 -5.80
C HIS A 29 1.86 10.32 -6.21
N PRO A 30 0.67 10.50 -6.82
CA PRO A 30 0.17 11.84 -7.19
C PRO A 30 -0.41 12.64 -6.02
N MET A 31 -0.62 12.03 -4.85
CA MET A 31 -1.16 12.69 -3.67
C MET A 31 -0.05 13.46 -2.94
N ASP A 32 -0.42 14.58 -2.30
CA ASP A 32 0.47 15.22 -1.33
C ASP A 32 0.65 14.34 -0.08
N GLU A 33 1.70 14.60 0.69
CA GLU A 33 2.09 13.73 1.80
C GLU A 33 1.04 13.64 2.90
N LEU A 34 0.29 14.71 3.17
CA LEU A 34 -0.74 14.72 4.20
C LEU A 34 -1.94 13.89 3.73
N THR A 35 -2.45 14.17 2.52
CA THR A 35 -3.58 13.45 1.94
C THR A 35 -3.27 11.95 1.81
N ALA A 36 -2.07 11.58 1.38
CA ALA A 36 -1.66 10.18 1.27
C ALA A 36 -1.68 9.44 2.62
N MET A 37 -1.23 10.10 3.69
CA MET A 37 -1.21 9.54 5.04
C MET A 37 -2.62 9.40 5.61
N GLU A 38 -3.46 10.41 5.43
CA GLU A 38 -4.86 10.37 5.86
C GLU A 38 -5.64 9.26 5.14
N PHE A 39 -5.47 9.17 3.81
CA PHE A 39 -6.07 8.11 3.00
C PHE A 39 -5.64 6.71 3.46
N MET A 40 -4.33 6.48 3.67
CA MET A 40 -3.85 5.19 4.17
C MET A 40 -4.44 4.86 5.54
N LEU A 41 -4.41 5.82 6.46
CA LEU A 41 -4.89 5.63 7.82
C LEU A 41 -6.39 5.31 7.84
N GLU A 42 -7.20 6.00 7.03
CA GLU A 42 -8.63 5.74 6.91
C GLU A 42 -8.90 4.31 6.39
N LYS A 43 -8.19 3.87 5.35
CA LYS A 43 -8.38 2.53 4.80
C LYS A 43 -7.90 1.43 5.75
N MET A 44 -6.75 1.62 6.41
CA MET A 44 -6.23 0.65 7.37
C MET A 44 -7.12 0.53 8.61
N LYS A 45 -7.72 1.64 9.09
CA LYS A 45 -8.66 1.62 10.23
C LYS A 45 -9.89 0.73 9.99
N ASN A 46 -10.29 0.55 8.73
CA ASN A 46 -11.45 -0.27 8.37
C ASN A 46 -11.13 -1.78 8.32
N THR A 47 -9.88 -2.18 8.55
CA THR A 47 -9.41 -3.56 8.46
C THR A 47 -8.57 -3.93 9.67
N LYS A 48 -8.64 -5.17 10.14
CA LYS A 48 -7.85 -5.61 11.30
C LYS A 48 -6.45 -6.09 10.91
N THR A 49 -6.29 -6.57 9.68
CA THR A 49 -5.03 -7.13 9.18
C THR A 49 -4.66 -6.52 7.84
N ASN A 50 -3.36 -6.55 7.51
CA ASN A 50 -2.88 -6.11 6.20
C ASN A 50 -3.43 -6.99 5.07
N ASP A 51 -3.68 -8.27 5.33
CA ASP A 51 -4.28 -9.19 4.36
C ASP A 51 -5.71 -8.77 3.99
N GLU A 52 -6.52 -8.38 4.98
CA GLU A 52 -7.85 -7.82 4.76
C GLU A 52 -7.79 -6.51 3.97
N PHE A 53 -6.85 -5.61 4.30
CA PHE A 53 -6.64 -4.36 3.58
C PHE A 53 -6.31 -4.59 2.10
N PHE A 54 -5.32 -5.42 1.82
CA PHE A 54 -4.91 -5.77 0.46
C PHE A 54 -5.96 -6.61 -0.27
N GLY A 55 -6.80 -7.36 0.45
CA GLY A 55 -7.97 -8.04 -0.09
C GLY A 55 -9.10 -7.07 -0.49
N ALA A 56 -9.31 -6.02 0.30
CA ALA A 56 -10.32 -4.99 0.00
C ALA A 56 -9.95 -4.13 -1.21
N MET A 57 -8.66 -3.88 -1.44
CA MET A 57 -8.16 -3.17 -2.64
C MET A 57 -8.46 -3.89 -3.97
N LYS A 58 -8.73 -5.20 -3.96
CA LYS A 58 -9.07 -5.98 -5.18
C LYS A 58 -10.50 -5.73 -5.70
N ARG A 59 -11.38 -5.11 -4.91
CA ARG A 59 -12.81 -4.89 -5.25
C ARG A 59 -13.06 -3.51 -5.84
N GLY A 60 -12.27 -3.12 -6.85
CA GLY A 60 -12.40 -1.89 -7.62
C GLY A 60 -12.03 -2.11 -9.06
#